data_AF-A0A6M3ZR94-F1
#
_entry.id   AF-A0A6M3ZR94-F1
#
_cell.length_a   1.000
_cell.length_b   1.000
_cell.length_c   1.000
_cell.angle_alpha   90.00
_cell.angle_beta   90.00
_cell.angle_gamma   90.00
#
_symmetry.space_group_name_H-M   'P 1'
#
loop_
_entity.id
_entity.type
_entity.pdbx_description
1 polymer ?
#
loop_
_entity_poly.entity_id
_entity_poly.type
_entity_poly.pdbx_seq_one_letter_code
_entity_poly.pdbx_strand_id
1 'polypeptide(L)'
;MNWKALPGALMYEILSLPYKLEMLRQHLSAVGDNDFPPDFADFFWERQHGYACLARDVADLASRLRTNAGLPALAHSLGKWDRAKSIDERISALEHIRDSEPKPVTPFFPSIHDDPEKICAPGV
;
A
#
# COMPACT_ATOMS: atom_id res chain seq x y z
N MET A 1 -15.70 37.01 14.63
CA MET A 1 -15.96 36.26 13.38
C MET A 1 -15.32 34.88 13.51
N ASN A 2 -16.10 33.81 13.65
CA ASN A 2 -15.58 32.46 13.74
C ASN A 2 -15.63 31.80 12.35
N TRP A 3 -14.69 32.16 11.48
CA TRP A 3 -14.50 31.58 10.15
C TRP A 3 -13.88 30.16 10.19
N LYS A 4 -13.86 29.57 11.40
CA LYS A 4 -13.34 28.26 11.84
C LYS A 4 -12.25 27.71 10.94
N ALA A 5 -11.02 28.11 11.24
CA ALA A 5 -9.83 27.39 10.82
C ALA A 5 -10.01 25.88 11.06
N LEU A 6 -9.63 25.08 10.06
CA LEU A 6 -9.63 23.63 10.15
C LEU A 6 -8.79 23.20 11.37
N PRO A 7 -9.19 22.16 12.13
CA PRO A 7 -8.33 21.61 13.17
C PRO A 7 -6.93 21.33 12.63
N GLY A 8 -5.89 21.74 13.37
CA GLY A 8 -4.50 21.67 12.90
C GLY A 8 -4.10 20.27 12.42
N ALA A 9 -4.56 19.21 13.10
CA ALA A 9 -4.33 17.83 12.70
C ALA A 9 -4.87 17.52 11.28
N LEU A 10 -6.12 17.90 10.98
CA LEU A 10 -6.71 17.70 9.65
C LEU A 10 -5.98 18.51 8.57
N MET A 11 -5.49 19.71 8.93
CA MET A 11 -4.75 20.56 8.01
C MET A 11 -3.41 19.94 7.63
N TYR A 12 -2.64 19.48 8.63
CA TYR A 12 -1.37 18.79 8.37
C TYR A 12 -1.57 17.52 7.55
N GLU A 13 -2.63 16.74 7.82
CA GLU A 13 -2.93 15.54 7.05
C GLU A 13 -3.23 15.87 5.58
N ILE A 14 -4.06 16.88 5.29
CA ILE A 14 -4.31 17.34 3.91
C ILE A 14 -3.00 17.77 3.23
N LEU A 15 -2.19 18.58 3.92
CA LEU A 15 -0.92 19.08 3.38
C LEU A 15 0.12 17.98 3.18
N SER A 16 -0.01 16.85 3.89
CA SER A 16 0.86 15.69 3.73
C SER A 16 0.52 14.82 2.51
N LEU A 17 -0.68 14.95 1.94
CA LEU A 17 -1.12 14.08 0.83
C LEU A 17 -0.19 14.13 -0.41
N PRO A 18 0.28 15.30 -0.88
CA PRO A 18 1.22 15.36 -2.00
C PRO A 18 2.54 14.66 -1.68
N TYR A 19 3.01 14.76 -0.43
CA TYR A 19 4.22 14.07 0.03
C TYR A 19 4.01 12.55 0.02
N LYS A 20 2.89 12.05 0.56
CA LYS A 20 2.55 10.61 0.52
C LYS A 20 2.48 10.09 -0.92
N LEU A 21 1.86 10.85 -1.81
CA LEU A 21 1.77 10.50 -3.23
C LEU A 21 3.14 10.45 -3.89
N GLU A 22 4.01 11.42 -3.62
CA GLU A 22 5.37 11.45 -4.16
C GLU A 22 6.21 10.28 -3.65
N MET A 23 6.12 9.96 -2.35
CA MET A 23 6.79 8.80 -1.77
C MET A 23 6.34 7.49 -2.43
N LEU A 24 5.04 7.33 -2.67
CA LEU A 24 4.52 6.18 -3.41
C LEU A 24 5.10 6.15 -4.83
N ARG A 25 5.14 7.28 -5.55
CA ARG A 25 5.67 7.32 -6.92
C ARG A 25 7.15 6.98 -6.98
N GLN A 26 7.94 7.44 -6.01
CA GLN A 26 9.37 7.11 -5.92
C GLN A 26 9.58 5.63 -5.63
N HIS A 27 8.81 5.06 -4.70
CA HIS A 27 8.81 3.63 -4.43
C HIS A 27 8.46 2.81 -5.68
N LEU A 28 7.39 3.19 -6.40
CA LEU A 28 7.00 2.50 -7.64
C LEU A 28 8.07 2.61 -8.74
N SER A 29 8.78 3.73 -8.82
CA SER A 29 9.92 3.86 -9.74
C SER A 29 11.00 2.84 -9.39
N ALA A 30 11.39 2.76 -8.11
CA ALA A 30 12.41 1.82 -7.66
C ALA A 30 12.00 0.36 -7.85
N VAL A 31 10.74 0.02 -7.59
CA VAL A 31 10.21 -1.33 -7.87
C VAL A 31 10.26 -1.62 -9.38
N GLY A 32 9.80 -0.68 -10.20
CA GLY A 32 9.79 -0.83 -11.66
C GLY A 32 11.18 -0.97 -12.27
N ASP A 33 12.19 -0.32 -11.70
CA ASP A 33 13.59 -0.45 -12.12
C ASP A 33 14.18 -1.86 -11.82
N ASN A 34 13.57 -2.59 -10.89
CA ASN A 34 14.02 -3.92 -10.45
C ASN A 34 13.06 -5.06 -10.84
N ASP A 35 12.04 -4.75 -11.64
CA ASP A 35 11.06 -5.73 -12.11
C ASP A 35 11.25 -6.02 -13.60
N PHE A 36 10.97 -7.26 -14.00
CA PHE A 36 11.39 -7.77 -15.31
C PHE A 36 10.21 -8.34 -16.12
N PRO A 37 10.26 -8.21 -17.47
CA PRO A 37 9.33 -8.90 -18.35
C PRO A 37 9.30 -10.43 -18.11
N PRO A 38 8.19 -11.12 -18.44
CA PRO A 38 7.04 -10.60 -19.19
C PRO A 38 5.95 -9.95 -18.34
N ASP A 39 5.88 -10.27 -17.04
CA ASP A 39 4.67 -10.03 -16.25
C ASP A 39 4.71 -8.73 -15.45
N PHE A 40 5.90 -8.23 -15.11
CA PHE A 40 6.09 -7.08 -14.22
C PHE A 40 5.20 -7.17 -12.96
N ALA A 41 5.16 -8.37 -12.37
CA ALA A 41 4.18 -8.73 -11.35
C ALA A 41 4.32 -7.85 -10.11
N ASP A 42 5.55 -7.53 -9.71
CA ASP A 42 5.83 -6.74 -8.52
C ASP A 42 5.45 -5.28 -8.71
N PHE A 43 5.82 -4.68 -9.85
CA PHE A 43 5.45 -3.31 -10.18
C PHE A 43 3.93 -3.13 -10.25
N PHE A 44 3.23 -4.02 -10.94
CA PHE A 44 1.77 -3.91 -11.05
C PHE A 44 1.05 -4.18 -9.74
N TRP A 45 1.56 -5.11 -8.92
CA TRP A 45 1.02 -5.36 -7.59
C TRP A 45 1.23 -4.15 -6.68
N GLU A 46 2.47 -3.66 -6.55
CA GLU A 46 2.84 -2.51 -5.72
C GLU A 46 2.06 -1.26 -6.12
N ARG A 47 1.89 -1.05 -7.43
CA ARG A 47 1.08 0.07 -7.94
C ARG A 47 -0.36 -0.03 -7.46
N GLN A 48 -1.01 -1.18 -7.66
CA GLN A 48 -2.41 -1.34 -7.29
C GLN A 48 -2.62 -1.27 -5.78
N HIS A 49 -1.75 -1.94 -5.02
CA HIS A 49 -1.80 -1.98 -3.57
C HIS A 49 -1.52 -0.59 -2.96
N GLY A 50 -0.45 0.07 -3.39
CA GLY A 50 -0.05 1.38 -2.88
C GLY A 50 -1.09 2.48 -3.13
N TYR A 51 -1.67 2.54 -4.33
CA TYR A 51 -2.75 3.49 -4.61
C TYR A 51 -4.05 3.16 -3.85
N ALA A 52 -4.36 1.88 -3.64
CA ALA A 52 -5.51 1.48 -2.84
C ALA A 52 -5.35 1.88 -1.37
N CYS A 53 -4.18 1.65 -0.78
CA CYS A 53 -3.85 2.10 0.56
C CYS A 53 -3.91 3.63 0.71
N LEU A 54 -3.37 4.39 -0.26
CA LEU A 54 -3.48 5.85 -0.27
C LEU A 54 -4.95 6.31 -0.40
N ALA A 55 -5.75 5.62 -1.21
CA ALA A 55 -7.17 5.92 -1.37
C ALA A 55 -7.96 5.65 -0.08
N ARG A 56 -7.61 4.60 0.68
CA ARG A 56 -8.18 4.32 2.01
C ARG A 56 -7.87 5.45 2.99
N ASP A 57 -6.61 5.89 3.08
CA ASP A 57 -6.20 7.02 3.90
C ASP A 57 -6.99 8.30 3.56
N VAL A 58 -7.15 8.59 2.27
CA VAL A 58 -7.90 9.76 1.79
C VAL A 58 -9.39 9.64 2.11
N ALA A 59 -9.96 8.43 2.02
CA ALA A 59 -11.35 8.17 2.36
C ALA A 59 -11.63 8.40 3.86
N ASP A 60 -10.74 7.94 4.74
CA ASP A 60 -10.81 8.20 6.18
C ASP A 60 -10.70 9.71 6.46
N LEU A 61 -9.71 10.39 5.89
CA LEU A 61 -9.53 11.83 6.02
C LEU A 61 -10.78 12.60 5.55
N ALA A 62 -11.36 12.22 4.41
CA ALA A 62 -12.59 12.80 3.91
C ALA A 62 -13.78 12.59 4.87
N SER A 63 -13.89 11.41 5.49
CA SER A 63 -14.91 11.13 6.51
C SER A 63 -14.76 12.07 7.71
N ARG A 64 -13.53 12.19 8.24
CA ARG A 64 -13.22 13.08 9.37
C ARG A 64 -13.46 14.56 9.05
N LEU A 65 -13.16 15.00 7.83
CA LEU A 65 -13.47 16.34 7.36
C LEU A 65 -14.98 16.61 7.33
N ARG A 66 -15.79 15.64 6.89
CA ARG A 66 -17.26 15.76 6.90
C ARG A 66 -17.80 15.86 8.31
N THR A 67 -17.33 15.00 9.22
CA THR A 67 -17.70 15.06 10.64
C THR A 67 -17.35 16.41 11.25
N ASN A 68 -16.15 16.93 10.99
CA ASN A 68 -15.74 18.25 11.47
C ASN A 68 -16.60 19.40 10.90
N ALA A 69 -17.05 19.27 9.66
CA ALA A 69 -17.93 20.24 9.00
C ALA A 69 -19.42 20.06 9.36
N GLY A 70 -19.79 19.06 10.17
CA GLY A 70 -21.19 18.75 10.48
C GLY A 70 -21.98 18.25 9.25
N LEU A 71 -21.29 17.74 8.24
CA LEU A 71 -21.91 17.21 7.03
C LEU A 71 -22.39 15.77 7.28
N PRO A 72 -23.49 15.34 6.66
CA PRO A 72 -23.95 13.96 6.79
C PRO A 72 -22.88 13.00 6.28
N ALA A 73 -22.83 11.80 6.84
CA ALA A 73 -22.03 10.71 6.29
C ALA A 73 -22.34 10.54 4.79
N LEU A 74 -21.35 10.10 4.02
CA LEU A 74 -21.56 9.86 2.60
C LEU A 74 -22.68 8.83 2.47
N ALA A 75 -23.79 9.22 1.82
CA ALA A 75 -24.96 8.36 1.71
C ALA A 75 -24.63 7.20 0.77
N HIS A 76 -24.33 6.03 1.34
CA HIS A 76 -24.32 4.78 0.60
C HIS A 76 -25.78 4.34 0.46
N SER A 77 -26.40 4.63 -0.67
CA SER A 77 -27.76 4.10 -0.90
C SER A 77 -27.67 2.58 -1.00
N LEU A 78 -28.55 1.89 -0.26
CA LEU A 78 -28.73 0.44 -0.34
C LEU A 78 -28.74 -0.02 -1.81
N GLY A 79 -27.80 -0.92 -2.17
CA GLY A 79 -27.66 -1.45 -3.53
C GLY A 79 -26.75 -0.65 -4.47
N LYS A 80 -26.12 0.46 -4.04
CA LYS A 80 -25.08 1.14 -4.82
C LYS A 80 -23.68 0.82 -4.29
N TRP A 81 -22.71 0.94 -5.20
CA TRP A 81 -21.29 0.75 -4.94
C TRP A 81 -20.80 1.61 -3.76
N ASP A 82 -20.15 0.96 -2.79
CA ASP A 82 -19.50 1.59 -1.65
C ASP A 82 -17.99 1.70 -1.93
N ARG A 83 -17.51 2.95 -1.97
CA ARG A 83 -16.11 3.23 -2.30
C ARG A 83 -15.17 2.69 -1.23
N ALA A 84 -15.44 2.93 0.05
CA ALA A 84 -14.54 2.52 1.12
C ALA A 84 -14.46 1.00 1.17
N LYS A 85 -15.63 0.34 1.12
CA LYS A 85 -15.72 -1.11 1.09
C LYS A 85 -14.98 -1.71 -0.11
N SER A 86 -15.17 -1.17 -1.31
CA SER A 86 -14.49 -1.71 -2.51
C SER A 86 -12.97 -1.51 -2.50
N ILE A 87 -12.47 -0.43 -1.87
CA ILE A 87 -11.04 -0.25 -1.66
C ILE A 87 -10.51 -1.32 -0.69
N ASP A 88 -11.18 -1.54 0.43
CA ASP A 88 -10.77 -2.54 1.42
C ASP A 88 -10.82 -3.97 0.85
N GLU A 89 -11.87 -4.30 0.09
CA GLU A 89 -11.97 -5.56 -0.64
C GLU A 89 -10.82 -5.74 -1.63
N ARG A 90 -10.43 -4.66 -2.34
CA ARG A 90 -9.32 -4.72 -3.29
C ARG A 90 -7.98 -4.93 -2.60
N ILE A 91 -7.71 -4.22 -1.50
CA ILE A 91 -6.50 -4.39 -0.70
C ILE A 91 -6.42 -5.84 -0.22
N SER A 92 -7.50 -6.34 0.40
CA SER A 92 -7.56 -7.70 0.93
C SER A 92 -7.33 -8.76 -0.15
N ALA A 93 -7.89 -8.56 -1.35
CA ALA A 93 -7.67 -9.46 -2.48
C ALA A 93 -6.21 -9.45 -2.97
N LEU A 94 -5.55 -8.28 -2.99
CA LEU A 94 -4.15 -8.16 -3.39
C LEU A 94 -3.21 -8.80 -2.37
N GLU A 95 -3.45 -8.57 -1.08
CA GLU A 95 -2.71 -9.18 0.02
C GLU A 95 -2.87 -10.70 0.00
N HIS A 96 -4.09 -11.21 -0.19
CA HIS A 96 -4.33 -12.64 -0.30
C HIS A 96 -3.57 -13.30 -1.45
N ILE A 97 -3.54 -12.66 -2.63
CA ILE A 97 -2.75 -13.13 -3.77
C ILE A 97 -1.27 -13.21 -3.38
N ARG A 98 -0.72 -12.14 -2.77
CA ARG A 98 0.69 -12.07 -2.38
C ARG A 98 1.07 -13.11 -1.33
N ASP A 99 0.20 -13.34 -0.35
CA ASP A 99 0.42 -14.33 0.71
C ASP A 99 0.33 -15.78 0.18
N SER A 100 -0.43 -16.00 -0.90
CA SER A 100 -0.56 -17.30 -1.54
C SER A 100 0.62 -17.66 -2.45
N GLU A 101 1.41 -16.68 -2.89
CA GLU A 101 2.60 -16.90 -3.71
C GLU A 101 3.72 -17.53 -2.85
N PRO A 102 4.33 -18.64 -3.31
CA PRO A 102 5.48 -19.20 -2.61
C PRO A 102 6.62 -18.18 -2.66
N LYS A 103 7.07 -17.71 -1.48
CA LYS A 103 8.23 -16.82 -1.39
C LYS A 103 9.40 -17.48 -2.12
N PRO A 104 10.13 -16.75 -2.99
CA PRO A 104 11.28 -17.32 -3.66
C PRO A 104 12.23 -17.83 -2.58
N VAL A 105 12.53 -19.13 -2.64
CA VAL A 105 13.59 -19.71 -1.81
C VAL A 105 14.86 -19.06 -2.31
N THR A 106 15.37 -18.06 -1.59
CA THR A 106 16.69 -17.52 -1.88
C THR A 106 17.63 -18.71 -1.82
N PRO A 107 18.36 -19.03 -2.91
CA PRO A 107 19.42 -20.01 -2.81
C PRO A 107 20.33 -19.52 -1.69
N PHE A 108 20.64 -20.38 -0.72
CA PHE A 108 21.69 -20.08 0.23
C PHE A 108 22.98 -19.91 -0.59
N PHE A 109 23.36 -18.66 -0.85
CA PHE A 109 24.65 -18.35 -1.43
C PHE A 109 25.61 -18.26 -0.26
N PRO A 110 26.50 -19.25 -0.07
CA PRO A 110 27.53 -19.14 0.93
C PRO A 110 28.35 -17.87 0.64
N SER A 111 28.54 -17.06 1.67
CA SER A 111 29.46 -15.93 1.66
C SER A 111 30.86 -16.43 1.29
N ILE A 112 31.69 -15.57 0.69
CA ILE A 112 33.11 -15.89 0.42
C ILE A 112 33.87 -16.24 1.72
N HIS A 113 33.34 -15.84 2.87
CA HIS A 113 33.87 -16.16 4.20
C HIS A 113 33.22 -17.39 4.85
N ASP A 114 32.26 -18.04 4.21
CA ASP A 114 31.67 -19.27 4.73
C ASP A 114 32.64 -20.44 4.51
N ASP A 115 32.83 -21.22 5.58
CA ASP A 115 33.79 -22.30 5.66
C ASP A 115 33.43 -23.42 4.68
N PRO A 116 34.28 -23.76 3.69
CA PRO A 116 33.94 -24.74 2.66
C PRO A 116 33.67 -26.14 3.21
N GLU A 117 34.20 -26.48 4.39
CA GLU A 117 34.00 -27.77 5.05
C GLU A 117 32.58 -27.96 5.62
N LYS A 118 31.83 -26.88 5.85
CA LYS A 118 30.43 -26.95 6.34
C LYS A 118 29.39 -27.09 5.21
N ILE A 119 29.80 -26.93 3.96
CA ILE A 119 28.91 -26.91 2.79
C ILE A 119 28.71 -28.34 2.23
N CYS A 120 29.67 -29.24 2.47
CA CYS A 120 29.63 -30.63 1.99
C CYS A 120 29.55 -31.64 3.13
N ALA A 121 28.44 -31.66 3.87
CA ALA A 121 28.05 -32.85 4.64
C ALA A 121 26.74 -33.41 4.06
N PRO A 122 26.77 -34.44 3.20
CA PRO A 122 25.56 -35.21 2.96
C PRO A 122 25.21 -35.92 4.26
N GLY A 123 23.99 -35.68 4.75
CA GLY A 123 23.44 -36.41 5.90
C GLY A 123 23.52 -37.91 5.65
N VAL A 124 24.21 -38.60 6.55
CA VAL A 124 24.10 -40.05 6.79
C VAL A 124 22.92 -40.29 7.72
#